data_AF-A0A6G4V8A3-F1
#
_entry.id   AF-A0A6G4V8A3-F1
#
_cell.length_a   1.000
_cell.length_b   1.000
_cell.length_c   1.000
_cell.angle_alpha   90.00
_cell.angle_beta   90.00
_cell.angle_gamma   90.00
#
_symmetry.space_group_name_H-M   'P 1'
#
loop_
_entity.id
_entity.type
_entity.pdbx_description
1 polymer ?
#
loop_
_entity_poly.entity_id
_entity_poly.type
_entity_poly.pdbx_seq_one_letter_code
_entity_poly.pdbx_strand_id
1 'polypeptide(L)'
;MKPSEEATPSQVLAVDEADVADLGSIVAVVLAYSPAARTLFARLADEQDLPEAAVWDYYDRNRDRFLTHEALRRGVDPFGGAAAEDFLPYADVWEGIAHGLRQAAGRRAFFGWLDRARAGVVYAVGHEHPGDPSHPDHEHRH
;
A
#
# COMPACT_ATOMS: atom_id res chain seq x y z
N MET A 1 -16.25 12.01 -35.11
CA MET A 1 -15.96 11.45 -33.78
C MET A 1 -14.74 10.55 -33.95
N LYS A 2 -13.55 11.02 -33.55
CA LYS A 2 -12.31 10.24 -33.69
C LYS A 2 -12.22 9.23 -32.53
N PRO A 3 -11.81 7.98 -32.76
CA PRO A 3 -11.62 7.01 -31.68
C PRO A 3 -10.41 7.44 -30.82
N SER A 4 -10.59 7.35 -29.51
CA SER A 4 -9.57 7.69 -28.50
C SER A 4 -8.42 6.69 -28.61
N GLU A 5 -7.20 7.19 -28.81
CA GLU A 5 -5.98 6.38 -28.84
C GLU A 5 -5.83 5.62 -27.52
N GLU A 6 -5.71 4.30 -27.63
CA GLU A 6 -5.30 3.41 -26.55
C GLU A 6 -3.94 3.86 -26.03
N ALA A 7 -3.92 4.39 -24.80
CA ALA A 7 -2.67 4.69 -24.12
C ALA A 7 -1.89 3.39 -23.93
N THR A 8 -0.70 3.33 -24.51
CA THR A 8 0.18 2.16 -24.45
C THR A 8 0.69 1.93 -23.02
N PRO A 9 0.86 0.67 -22.57
CA PRO A 9 1.11 0.35 -21.15
C PRO A 9 2.47 0.82 -20.61
N SER A 10 3.37 1.31 -21.47
CA SER A 10 4.78 1.48 -21.16
C SER A 10 5.17 2.84 -20.55
N GLN A 11 4.25 3.80 -20.41
CA GLN A 11 4.62 5.18 -20.05
C GLN A 11 4.10 5.68 -18.69
N VAL A 12 3.52 4.83 -17.85
CA VAL A 12 2.93 5.28 -16.57
C VAL A 12 3.41 4.43 -15.39
N LEU A 13 4.70 4.51 -15.09
CA LEU A 13 5.23 4.06 -13.80
C LEU A 13 5.78 5.27 -13.06
N ALA A 14 4.89 5.93 -12.32
CA ALA A 14 5.21 6.92 -11.30
C ALA A 14 4.83 6.37 -9.91
N VAL A 15 5.07 5.07 -9.71
CA VAL A 15 4.93 4.39 -8.42
C VAL A 15 6.32 3.91 -8.04
N ASP A 16 6.72 4.18 -6.80
CA ASP A 16 8.02 3.76 -6.26
C ASP A 16 8.17 2.23 -6.34
N GLU A 17 9.34 1.74 -6.70
CA GLU A 17 9.60 0.31 -6.94
C GLU A 17 9.43 -0.53 -5.65
N ALA A 18 9.66 0.09 -4.48
CA ALA A 18 9.40 -0.53 -3.18
C ALA A 18 7.89 -0.70 -2.91
N ASP A 19 7.07 0.23 -3.38
CA ASP A 19 5.62 0.10 -3.33
C ASP A 19 5.18 -1.04 -4.25
N VAL A 20 5.72 -1.15 -5.48
CA VAL A 20 5.37 -2.22 -6.46
C VAL A 20 5.68 -3.63 -5.93
N ALA A 21 6.80 -3.82 -5.22
CA ALA A 21 7.19 -5.11 -4.65
C ALA A 21 6.28 -5.57 -3.49
N ASP A 22 5.69 -4.64 -2.73
CA ASP A 22 4.65 -4.90 -1.74
C ASP A 22 3.24 -5.06 -2.39
N LEU A 23 3.11 -4.71 -3.67
CA LEU A 23 1.86 -4.51 -4.40
C LEU A 23 1.62 -5.53 -5.51
N GLY A 24 1.67 -6.81 -5.16
CA GLY A 24 0.82 -7.82 -5.81
C GLY A 24 -0.68 -7.59 -5.53
N SER A 25 -1.15 -6.35 -5.45
CA SER A 25 -2.49 -5.99 -4.97
C SER A 25 -3.19 -5.05 -5.96
N ILE A 26 -4.46 -5.37 -6.24
CA ILE A 26 -5.41 -4.54 -7.01
C ILE A 26 -5.46 -3.08 -6.53
N VAL A 27 -5.01 -2.80 -5.30
CA VAL A 27 -4.87 -1.44 -4.77
C VAL A 27 -3.81 -0.63 -5.53
N ALA A 28 -2.65 -1.18 -5.91
CA ALA A 28 -1.58 -0.44 -6.62
C ALA A 28 -2.02 0.03 -7.98
N VAL A 29 -2.22 -0.90 -8.91
CA VAL A 29 -3.57 -1.11 -9.43
C VAL A 29 -4.36 0.16 -9.67
N VAL A 30 -5.42 0.26 -8.88
CA VAL A 30 -6.36 1.37 -8.85
C VAL A 30 -5.67 2.71 -8.54
N LEU A 31 -4.70 2.77 -7.63
CA LEU A 31 -4.00 4.01 -7.28
C LEU A 31 -3.12 4.56 -8.42
N ALA A 32 -2.58 3.70 -9.28
CA ALA A 32 -1.78 4.10 -10.43
C ALA A 32 -2.66 4.74 -11.52
N TYR A 33 -3.80 4.12 -11.82
CA TYR A 33 -4.66 4.53 -12.94
C TYR A 33 -5.77 5.52 -12.58
N SER A 34 -6.12 5.69 -11.30
CA SER A 34 -7.25 6.55 -10.90
C SER A 34 -6.81 7.73 -10.02
N PRO A 35 -6.82 8.97 -10.55
CA PRO A 35 -6.63 10.17 -9.75
C PRO A 35 -7.66 10.29 -8.62
N ALA A 36 -8.90 9.89 -8.87
CA ALA A 36 -9.95 9.90 -7.85
C ALA A 36 -9.64 8.93 -6.70
N ALA A 37 -9.07 7.76 -7.00
CA ALA A 37 -8.64 6.81 -5.98
C ALA A 37 -7.50 7.38 -5.14
N ARG A 38 -6.53 8.10 -5.75
CA ARG A 38 -5.47 8.77 -5.01
C ARG A 38 -6.01 9.86 -4.08
N THR A 39 -6.97 10.67 -4.54
CA THR A 39 -7.62 11.68 -3.70
C THR A 39 -8.35 11.05 -2.52
N LEU A 40 -9.11 9.98 -2.75
CA LEU A 40 -9.79 9.25 -1.67
C LEU A 40 -8.78 8.63 -0.70
N PHE A 41 -7.74 8.00 -1.21
CA PHE A 41 -6.67 7.42 -0.41
C PHE A 41 -5.99 8.44 0.48
N ALA A 42 -5.61 9.60 -0.07
CA ALA A 42 -5.00 10.69 0.70
C ALA A 42 -5.94 11.16 1.82
N ARG A 43 -7.22 11.36 1.50
CA ARG A 43 -8.23 11.74 2.49
C ARG A 43 -8.36 10.71 3.61
N LEU A 44 -8.39 9.41 3.27
CA LEU A 44 -8.46 8.34 4.25
C LEU A 44 -7.21 8.25 5.11
N ALA A 45 -6.02 8.47 4.54
CA ALA A 45 -4.75 8.52 5.26
C ALA A 45 -4.71 9.72 6.23
N ASP A 46 -5.21 10.88 5.82
CA ASP A 46 -5.30 12.09 6.67
C ASP A 46 -6.30 11.92 7.83
N GLU A 47 -7.30 11.05 7.70
CA GLU A 47 -8.23 10.72 8.78
C GLU A 47 -7.64 9.78 9.83
N GLN A 48 -6.44 9.22 9.60
CA GLN A 48 -5.82 8.30 10.55
C GLN A 48 -5.16 9.09 11.67
N ASP A 49 -5.76 9.06 12.85
CA ASP A 49 -5.14 9.54 14.08
C ASP A 49 -3.99 8.60 14.47
N LEU A 50 -2.76 9.09 14.32
CA LEU A 50 -1.55 8.34 14.62
C LEU A 50 -0.93 8.92 15.90
N PRO A 51 -1.10 8.25 17.06
CA PRO A 51 -0.50 8.72 18.30
C PRO A 51 1.03 8.59 18.21
N GLU A 52 1.75 9.53 18.83
CA GLU A 52 3.22 9.51 18.87
C GLU A 52 3.77 8.19 19.43
N ALA A 53 3.08 7.61 20.42
CA ALA A 53 3.41 6.31 20.98
C ALA A 53 3.48 5.19 19.92
N ALA A 54 2.63 5.22 18.88
CA ALA A 54 2.68 4.23 17.80
C ALA A 54 3.93 4.40 16.91
N VAL A 55 4.38 5.64 16.71
CA VAL A 55 5.60 5.94 15.96
C VAL A 55 6.82 5.46 16.75
N TRP A 56 6.84 5.72 18.06
CA TRP A 56 7.89 5.23 18.96
C TRP A 56 7.92 3.71 19.03
N ASP A 57 6.77 3.05 19.24
CA ASP A 57 6.66 1.59 19.24
C ASP A 57 7.16 0.97 17.93
N TYR A 58 6.88 1.61 16.79
CA TYR A 58 7.42 1.17 15.52
C TYR A 58 8.94 1.32 15.47
N TYR A 59 9.49 2.47 15.88
CA TYR A 59 10.93 2.68 15.92
C TYR A 59 11.65 1.62 16.78
N ASP A 60 11.13 1.39 18.00
CA ASP A 60 11.69 0.44 18.96
C ASP A 60 11.64 -1.01 18.45
N ARG A 61 10.51 -1.43 17.86
CA ARG A 61 10.37 -2.80 17.32
C ARG A 61 11.16 -3.05 16.04
N ASN A 62 11.57 -1.98 15.35
CA ASN A 62 12.24 -2.07 14.05
C ASN A 62 13.61 -1.37 14.09
N ARG A 63 14.31 -1.49 15.22
CA ARG A 63 15.64 -0.92 15.48
C ARG A 63 16.64 -1.23 14.37
N ASP A 64 16.55 -2.42 13.78
CA ASP A 64 17.36 -2.90 12.66
C ASP A 64 17.28 -2.00 11.42
N ARG A 65 16.11 -1.40 11.16
CA ARG A 65 15.89 -0.50 10.03
C ARG A 65 16.52 0.88 10.22
N PHE A 66 16.90 1.22 11.45
CA PHE A 66 17.39 2.55 11.81
C PHE A 66 18.85 2.51 12.25
N LEU A 67 19.61 1.49 11.89
CA LEU A 67 21.05 1.49 12.07
C LEU A 67 21.70 2.55 11.18
N THR A 68 22.75 3.20 11.69
CA THR A 68 23.61 4.02 10.85
C THR A 68 24.36 3.15 9.85
N HIS A 69 24.79 3.76 8.75
CA HIS A 69 25.58 3.06 7.74
C HIS A 69 26.89 2.47 8.30
N GLU A 70 27.48 3.14 9.28
CA GLU A 70 28.68 2.65 9.96
C GLU A 70 28.38 1.43 10.83
N ALA A 71 27.32 1.46 11.64
CA ALA A 71 26.91 0.31 12.44
C ALA A 71 26.59 -0.92 11.58
N LEU A 72 25.91 -0.73 10.44
CA LEU A 72 25.68 -1.78 9.46
C LEU A 72 26.99 -2.39 8.94
N ARG A 73 27.97 -1.55 8.60
CA ARG A 73 29.30 -2.02 8.13
C ARG A 73 30.07 -2.80 9.19
N ARG A 74 29.91 -2.44 10.47
CA ARG A 74 30.52 -3.16 11.60
C ARG A 74 29.77 -4.45 11.95
N GLY A 75 28.60 -4.69 11.37
CA GLY A 75 27.78 -5.87 11.65
C GLY A 75 27.19 -5.86 13.06
N VAL A 76 26.79 -4.68 13.56
CA VAL A 76 26.17 -4.53 14.87
C VAL A 76 24.85 -5.29 14.92
N ASP A 77 24.62 -6.07 15.97
CA ASP A 77 23.31 -6.64 16.27
C ASP A 77 22.41 -5.55 16.88
N PRO A 78 21.35 -5.11 16.17
CA PRO A 78 20.46 -4.04 16.63
C PRO A 78 19.66 -4.39 17.89
N PHE A 79 19.57 -5.68 18.24
CA PHE A 79 18.81 -6.15 19.41
C PHE A 79 19.71 -6.68 20.54
N GLY A 80 21.04 -6.66 20.35
CA GLY A 80 22.00 -7.24 21.30
C GLY A 80 23.40 -6.66 21.15
N GLY A 81 23.69 -5.56 21.84
CA GLY A 81 25.04 -4.98 21.90
C GLY A 81 25.26 -3.74 21.02
N ALA A 82 24.22 -3.24 20.36
CA ALA A 82 24.23 -1.91 19.76
C ALA A 82 24.26 -0.80 20.84
N ALA A 83 25.07 0.23 20.62
CA ALA A 83 25.05 1.44 21.42
C ALA A 83 24.03 2.45 20.86
N ALA A 84 23.70 3.50 21.61
CA ALA A 84 22.72 4.49 21.15
C ALA A 84 23.19 5.21 19.87
N GLU A 85 24.50 5.39 19.71
CA GLU A 85 25.14 6.05 18.57
C GLU A 85 25.10 5.20 17.29
N ASP A 86 24.80 3.91 17.42
CA ASP A 86 24.70 3.00 16.27
C ASP A 86 23.44 3.19 15.46
N PHE A 87 22.54 4.07 15.91
CA PHE A 87 21.25 4.29 15.28
C PHE A 87 21.01 5.73 14.86
N LEU A 88 20.19 5.89 13.82
CA LEU A 88 19.66 7.18 13.42
C LEU A 88 18.80 7.76 14.56
N PRO A 89 19.00 9.04 14.94
CA PRO A 89 18.21 9.69 15.97
C PRO A 89 16.72 9.62 15.65
N TYR A 90 15.89 9.31 16.65
CA TYR A 90 14.44 9.19 16.47
C TYR A 90 13.82 10.45 15.85
N ALA A 91 14.26 11.63 16.28
CA ALA A 91 13.77 12.91 15.75
C ALA A 91 13.98 13.03 14.22
N ASP A 92 15.08 12.48 13.71
CA ASP A 92 15.44 12.57 12.29
C ASP A 92 14.61 11.63 11.42
N VAL A 93 14.16 10.50 11.98
CA VAL A 93 13.39 9.48 11.26
C VAL A 93 11.89 9.53 11.56
N TRP A 94 11.48 10.31 12.57
CA TRP A 94 10.11 10.39 13.06
C TRP A 94 9.10 10.67 11.95
N GLU A 95 9.36 11.69 11.12
CA GLU A 95 8.44 12.11 10.07
C GLU A 95 8.25 11.01 9.02
N GLY A 96 9.34 10.35 8.63
CA GLY A 96 9.30 9.23 7.68
C GLY A 96 8.50 8.04 8.21
N ILE A 97 8.70 7.69 9.49
CA ILE A 97 7.93 6.62 10.15
C ILE A 97 6.45 7.01 10.23
N ALA A 98 6.15 8.22 10.70
CA ALA A 98 4.77 8.69 10.84
C ALA A 98 4.05 8.70 9.48
N HIS A 99 4.71 9.18 8.42
CA HIS A 99 4.20 9.14 7.07
C HIS A 99 3.93 7.70 6.62
N GLY A 100 4.90 6.80 6.77
CA GLY A 100 4.76 5.39 6.38
C GLY A 100 3.60 4.68 7.11
N LEU A 101 3.46 4.91 8.42
CA LEU A 101 2.37 4.36 9.21
C LEU A 101 1.00 4.91 8.79
N ARG A 102 0.87 6.22 8.52
CA ARG A 102 -0.37 6.80 7.99
C ARG A 102 -0.73 6.22 6.62
N GLN A 103 0.25 6.09 5.72
CA GLN A 103 0.04 5.50 4.40
C GLN A 103 -0.41 4.03 4.51
N ALA A 104 0.21 3.26 5.41
CA ALA A 104 -0.18 1.88 5.66
C ALA A 104 -1.61 1.75 6.23
N ALA A 105 -1.98 2.62 7.17
CA ALA A 105 -3.33 2.67 7.72
C ALA A 105 -4.35 3.11 6.66
N GLY A 106 -4.03 4.14 5.86
CA GLY A 106 -4.81 4.59 4.72
C GLY A 106 -5.04 3.48 3.69
N ARG A 107 -4.03 2.64 3.41
CA ARG A 107 -4.15 1.50 2.47
C ARG A 107 -5.17 0.48 2.98
N ARG A 108 -5.14 0.17 4.28
CA ARG A 108 -6.10 -0.73 4.93
C ARG A 108 -7.53 -0.16 4.88
N ALA A 109 -7.68 1.12 5.18
CA ALA A 109 -8.97 1.82 5.12
C ALA A 109 -9.54 1.84 3.69
N PHE A 110 -8.69 2.17 2.72
CA PHE A 110 -9.04 2.19 1.30
C PHE A 110 -9.45 0.80 0.80
N PHE A 111 -8.71 -0.25 1.17
CA PHE A 111 -9.08 -1.62 0.82
C PHE A 111 -10.44 -2.00 1.40
N GLY A 112 -10.69 -1.71 2.68
CA GLY A 112 -11.98 -1.97 3.30
C GLY A 112 -13.14 -1.17 2.67
N TRP A 113 -12.88 0.06 2.22
CA TRP A 113 -13.84 0.84 1.44
C TRP A 113 -14.11 0.19 0.07
N LEU A 114 -13.06 -0.18 -0.67
CA LEU A 114 -13.15 -0.76 -2.01
C LEU A 114 -13.93 -2.08 -2.00
N ASP A 115 -13.67 -2.92 -1.00
CA ASP A 115 -14.37 -4.19 -0.81
C ASP A 115 -15.88 -3.99 -0.58
N ARG A 116 -16.26 -3.01 0.25
CA ARG A 116 -17.67 -2.64 0.43
C ARG A 116 -18.28 -2.02 -0.83
N ALA A 117 -17.55 -1.17 -1.54
CA ALA A 117 -18.03 -0.52 -2.75
C ALA A 117 -18.28 -1.52 -3.88
N ARG A 118 -17.44 -2.55 -3.99
CA ARG A 118 -17.60 -3.68 -4.93
C ARG A 118 -18.93 -4.42 -4.74
N ALA A 119 -19.42 -4.56 -3.50
CA ALA A 119 -20.63 -5.34 -3.21
C ALA A 119 -21.90 -4.82 -3.94
N GLY A 120 -21.91 -3.54 -4.34
CA GLY A 120 -23.00 -2.94 -5.11
C GLY A 120 -22.83 -3.00 -6.64
N VAL A 121 -21.72 -3.58 -7.14
CA VAL A 121 -21.41 -3.62 -8.57
C VAL A 121 -21.94 -4.93 -9.16
N VAL A 122 -22.98 -4.83 -9.98
CA VAL A 122 -23.47 -5.93 -10.82
C VAL A 122 -22.86 -5.79 -12.20
N TYR A 123 -22.42 -6.90 -12.80
CA TYR A 123 -21.97 -6.89 -14.18
C TYR A 123 -23.10 -6.44 -15.12
N ALA A 124 -22.75 -5.69 -16.16
CA ALA A 124 -23.70 -5.40 -17.23
C ALA A 124 -24.06 -6.71 -17.96
N VAL A 125 -25.29 -6.80 -18.45
CA VAL A 125 -25.79 -7.96 -19.22
C VAL A 125 -24.81 -8.28 -20.37
N GLY A 126 -24.34 -9.53 -20.42
CA GLY A 126 -23.35 -9.99 -21.41
C GLY A 126 -21.87 -9.82 -21.02
N HIS A 127 -21.59 -9.29 -19.83
CA HIS A 127 -20.25 -9.28 -19.20
C HIS A 127 -20.18 -10.19 -17.96
N GLU A 128 -21.08 -11.16 -17.88
CA GLU A 128 -21.11 -12.16 -16.82
C GLU A 128 -19.91 -13.11 -16.94
N HIS A 129 -19.35 -13.53 -15.81
CA HIS A 129 -18.27 -14.50 -15.81
C HIS A 129 -18.85 -15.89 -16.16
N PRO A 130 -18.31 -16.63 -17.14
CA PRO A 130 -18.84 -17.95 -17.53
C PRO A 130 -18.87 -18.97 -16.38
N GLY A 131 -18.06 -18.75 -15.34
CA GLY A 131 -18.04 -19.55 -14.11
C GLY A 131 -18.68 -18.86 -12.90
N ASP A 132 -19.58 -17.90 -13.09
CA ASP A 132 -20.33 -17.30 -11.98
C ASP A 132 -21.30 -18.35 -11.37
N PRO A 133 -21.19 -18.67 -10.06
CA PRO A 133 -22.06 -19.66 -9.40
C PRO A 133 -23.55 -19.31 -9.41
N SER A 134 -23.89 -18.03 -9.64
CA SER A 134 -25.28 -17.60 -9.77
C SER A 134 -25.89 -17.92 -11.14
N HIS A 135 -25.07 -18.29 -12.13
CA HIS A 135 -25.55 -18.70 -13.45
C HIS A 135 -26.04 -20.14 -13.43
N PRO A 136 -27.19 -20.46 -14.02
CA PRO A 136 -27.70 -21.84 -14.08
C PRO A 136 -26.79 -22.81 -14.85
N ASP A 137 -25.80 -22.28 -15.57
CA ASP A 137 -24.86 -23.04 -16.42
C ASP A 137 -23.54 -23.41 -15.70
N HIS A 138 -23.38 -23.04 -14.42
CA HIS A 138 -22.12 -23.25 -13.67
C HIS A 138 -21.74 -24.72 -13.45
N GLU A 139 -22.65 -25.67 -13.71
CA GLU A 139 -22.41 -27.12 -13.57
C GLU A 139 -22.16 -27.84 -14.92
N HIS A 140 -22.15 -27.15 -16.06
CA HIS A 140 -21.89 -27.80 -17.35
C HIS A 140 -20.43 -28.25 -17.47
N ARG A 141 -20.19 -29.50 -17.08
CA ARG A 141 -18.95 -30.24 -17.29
C ARG A 141 -19.02 -30.93 -18.67
N HIS A 142 -18.12 -30.57 -19.58
CA HIS A 142 -17.88 -31.31 -20.83
C HIS A 142 -17.23 -32.67 -20.57
#